data_AF-V9XA96-F1
#
_entry.id   AF-V9XA96-F1
#
_cell.length_a   1.000
_cell.length_b   1.000
_cell.length_c   1.000
_cell.angle_alpha   90.00
_cell.angle_beta   90.00
_cell.angle_gamma   90.00
#
_symmetry.space_group_name_H-M   'P 1'
#
loop_
_entity.id
_entity.type
_entity.pdbx_description
1 polymer ?
#
loop_
_entity_poly.entity_id
_entity_poly.type
_entity_poly.pdbx_seq_one_letter_code
_entity_poly.pdbx_strand_id
1 'polypeptide(L)'
;MTSSEPTPIGTDAAPQRPVLLVIGDSLSYYGPKGGLPADHPQIWPNLVAAELGWDVELVARIGWTTRDAWWAMTQDPRVWAAIPHAGAVVLAVGGMDTLPSPLPTALREGLRYIRPPALRRAARNAYGWLQPRLSPLGRPVALPPRVSVEYLETIRDALAYMRPDLPVIGTMPSVHRSEQYRSVHAGRLPAARAITRWAAEKSVPLVDLAEAVRENVFSDDANPDGIHWGWEGHRRVAAAVGDAVRIVHRDAEVPVEGLR
;
A
#
# COMPACT_ATOMS: atom_id res chain seq x y z
N MET A 1 -42.25 20.41 37.46
CA MET A 1 -41.92 18.96 37.41
C MET A 1 -42.70 18.36 36.26
N THR A 2 -42.08 18.26 35.09
CA THR A 2 -42.59 17.52 33.94
C THR A 2 -41.56 16.44 33.66
N SER A 3 -41.95 15.21 33.96
CA SER A 3 -41.16 14.00 33.69
C SER A 3 -41.12 13.81 32.17
N SER A 4 -39.92 13.86 31.59
CA SER A 4 -39.68 13.38 30.23
C SER A 4 -38.89 12.09 30.37
N GLU A 5 -39.58 10.96 30.14
CA GLU A 5 -38.95 9.66 30.01
C GLU A 5 -37.96 9.66 28.84
N PRO A 6 -36.81 8.99 28.96
CA PRO A 6 -35.88 8.85 27.86
C PRO A 6 -36.43 7.86 26.83
N THR A 7 -36.66 8.34 25.61
CA THR A 7 -36.92 7.52 24.43
C THR A 7 -35.80 6.49 24.28
N PRO A 8 -36.09 5.18 24.17
CA PRO A 8 -35.07 4.18 23.91
C PRO A 8 -34.51 4.43 22.51
N ILE A 9 -33.21 4.71 22.41
CA ILE A 9 -32.49 4.76 21.14
C ILE A 9 -32.49 3.33 20.60
N GLY A 10 -33.34 3.10 19.60
CA GLY A 10 -33.43 1.83 18.89
C GLY A 10 -32.06 1.44 18.34
N THR A 11 -31.57 0.30 18.79
CA THR A 11 -30.42 -0.42 18.23
C THR A 11 -30.83 -1.06 16.89
N ASP A 12 -31.01 -0.23 15.88
CA ASP A 12 -31.21 -0.67 14.49
C ASP A 12 -30.13 -0.05 13.57
N ALA A 13 -28.90 0.01 14.10
CA ALA A 13 -27.74 0.17 13.23
C ALA A 13 -27.59 -1.14 12.45
N ALA A 14 -27.80 -1.09 11.14
CA ALA A 14 -27.46 -2.20 10.25
C ALA A 14 -26.05 -2.73 10.61
N PRO A 15 -25.83 -4.05 10.59
CA PRO A 15 -24.52 -4.61 10.95
C PRO A 15 -23.45 -3.91 10.13
N GLN A 16 -22.54 -3.20 10.81
CA GLN A 16 -21.45 -2.49 10.16
C GLN A 16 -20.59 -3.50 9.40
N ARG A 17 -20.40 -3.26 8.11
CA ARG A 17 -19.51 -4.08 7.28
C ARG A 17 -18.07 -3.90 7.78
N PRO A 18 -17.27 -4.98 7.87
CA PRO A 18 -15.85 -4.83 8.15
C PRO A 18 -15.17 -3.95 7.11
N VAL A 19 -14.11 -3.26 7.52
CA VAL A 19 -13.33 -2.39 6.64
C VAL A 19 -12.04 -3.10 6.23
N LEU A 20 -11.74 -3.11 4.93
CA LEU A 20 -10.40 -3.39 4.41
C LEU A 20 -9.59 -2.09 4.47
N LEU A 21 -8.69 -1.97 5.45
CA LEU A 21 -7.80 -0.83 5.56
C LEU A 21 -6.55 -1.07 4.71
N VAL A 22 -6.35 -0.26 3.67
CA VAL A 22 -5.18 -0.34 2.79
C VAL A 22 -4.29 0.88 3.01
N ILE A 23 -3.09 0.65 3.51
CA ILE A 23 -2.03 1.67 3.56
C ILE A 23 -1.10 1.42 2.38
N GLY A 24 -1.20 2.25 1.34
CA GLY A 24 -0.62 1.95 0.04
C GLY A 24 0.12 3.10 -0.63
N ASP A 25 0.68 2.83 -1.80
CA ASP A 25 1.18 3.86 -2.73
C ASP A 25 0.27 3.99 -3.97
N SER A 26 0.78 4.63 -5.04
CA SER A 26 -0.01 4.83 -6.26
C SER A 26 -0.46 3.54 -6.95
N LEU A 27 0.19 2.39 -6.72
CA LEU A 27 -0.26 1.09 -7.25
C LEU A 27 -1.64 0.69 -6.73
N SER A 28 -2.10 1.32 -5.65
CA SER A 28 -3.42 1.06 -5.07
C SER A 28 -4.58 1.75 -5.77
N TYR A 29 -4.35 2.85 -6.51
CA TYR A 29 -5.44 3.64 -7.11
C TYR A 29 -5.15 4.21 -8.50
N TYR A 30 -3.95 4.02 -9.05
CA TYR A 30 -3.68 4.35 -10.45
C TYR A 30 -4.10 3.20 -11.35
N GLY A 31 -4.98 3.48 -12.30
CA GLY A 31 -5.35 2.55 -13.35
C GLY A 31 -4.55 2.77 -14.65
N PRO A 32 -5.02 2.19 -15.77
CA PRO A 32 -4.29 2.22 -17.05
C PRO A 32 -4.07 3.62 -17.62
N LYS A 33 -4.83 4.62 -17.17
CA LYS A 33 -4.81 6.00 -17.70
C LYS A 33 -4.39 7.06 -16.67
N GLY A 34 -3.96 6.65 -15.47
CA GLY A 34 -3.55 7.56 -14.40
C GLY A 34 -4.32 7.34 -13.10
N GLY A 35 -4.22 8.32 -12.19
CA GLY A 35 -4.85 8.27 -10.87
C GLY A 35 -6.37 8.28 -10.94
N LEU A 36 -7.00 7.41 -10.16
CA LEU A 36 -8.45 7.28 -10.04
C LEU A 36 -8.92 7.71 -8.63
N PRO A 37 -10.22 8.00 -8.45
CA PRO A 37 -10.82 8.10 -7.13
C PRO A 37 -10.58 6.84 -6.28
N ALA A 38 -10.47 7.02 -4.96
CA ALA A 38 -10.23 5.91 -4.03
C ALA A 38 -11.39 4.90 -3.97
N ASP A 39 -12.59 5.30 -4.38
CA ASP A 39 -13.81 4.49 -4.47
C ASP A 39 -14.07 3.94 -5.88
N HIS A 40 -13.11 4.08 -6.81
CA HIS A 40 -13.29 3.57 -8.17
C HIS A 40 -13.49 2.04 -8.17
N PRO A 41 -14.54 1.49 -8.78
CA PRO A 41 -14.91 0.08 -8.56
C PRO A 41 -13.91 -0.94 -9.15
N GLN A 42 -13.04 -0.51 -10.06
CA GLN A 42 -12.09 -1.38 -10.75
C GLN A 42 -10.68 -1.42 -10.15
N ILE A 43 -10.38 -0.63 -9.11
CA ILE A 43 -9.08 -0.72 -8.43
C ILE A 43 -9.08 -1.90 -7.47
N TRP A 44 -7.92 -2.52 -7.28
CA TRP A 44 -7.80 -3.79 -6.55
C TRP A 44 -8.38 -3.75 -5.12
N PRO A 45 -8.27 -2.66 -4.32
CA PRO A 45 -8.85 -2.64 -2.98
C PRO A 45 -10.37 -2.83 -3.01
N ASN A 46 -11.04 -2.13 -3.94
CA ASN A 46 -12.49 -2.16 -4.07
C ASN A 46 -12.99 -3.48 -4.67
N LEU A 47 -12.20 -4.12 -5.53
CA LEU A 47 -12.49 -5.47 -6.00
C LEU A 47 -12.46 -6.48 -4.84
N VAL A 48 -11.43 -6.43 -3.98
CA VAL A 48 -11.33 -7.31 -2.80
C VAL A 48 -12.53 -7.11 -1.88
N ALA A 49 -12.83 -5.85 -1.53
CA ALA A 49 -13.92 -5.55 -0.61
C ALA A 49 -15.29 -5.92 -1.19
N ALA A 50 -15.52 -5.73 -2.50
CA ALA A 50 -16.74 -6.17 -3.16
C ALA A 50 -16.92 -7.69 -3.09
N GLU A 51 -15.85 -8.47 -3.25
CA GLU A 51 -15.90 -9.94 -3.10
C GLU A 51 -16.17 -10.39 -1.66
N LEU A 52 -15.72 -9.63 -0.66
CA LEU A 52 -15.91 -9.95 0.76
C LEU A 52 -17.20 -9.36 1.35
N GLY A 53 -17.88 -8.45 0.64
CA GLY A 53 -19.01 -7.68 1.17
C GLY A 53 -18.59 -6.64 2.22
N TRP A 54 -17.37 -6.10 2.09
CA TRP A 54 -16.74 -5.17 3.03
C TRP A 54 -16.69 -3.74 2.46
N ASP A 55 -16.35 -2.79 3.32
CA ASP A 55 -16.02 -1.42 2.91
C ASP A 55 -14.49 -1.25 2.78
N VAL A 56 -14.03 -0.18 2.11
CA VAL A 56 -12.60 0.12 1.93
C VAL A 56 -12.26 1.45 2.59
N GLU A 57 -11.20 1.45 3.39
CA GLU A 57 -10.48 2.68 3.73
C GLU A 57 -9.11 2.64 3.05
N LEU A 58 -8.95 3.44 1.99
CA LEU A 58 -7.69 3.55 1.25
C LEU A 58 -6.93 4.82 1.65
N VAL A 59 -5.77 4.63 2.29
CA VAL A 59 -4.84 5.69 2.65
C VAL A 59 -3.56 5.52 1.85
N ALA A 60 -3.46 6.24 0.74
CA ALA A 60 -2.36 6.11 -0.20
C ALA A 60 -2.01 7.42 -0.92
N ARG A 61 -0.74 7.58 -1.26
CA ARG A 61 -0.29 8.67 -2.16
C ARG A 61 0.80 8.20 -3.10
N ILE A 62 0.92 8.92 -4.22
CA ILE A 62 1.96 8.66 -5.21
C ILE A 62 3.36 8.78 -4.59
N GLY A 63 4.19 7.79 -4.86
CA GLY A 63 5.59 7.79 -4.46
C GLY A 63 5.84 7.51 -2.97
N TRP A 64 4.83 7.05 -2.23
CA TRP A 64 4.97 6.66 -0.83
C TRP A 64 5.87 5.46 -0.66
N THR A 65 6.79 5.59 0.29
CA THR A 65 7.62 4.51 0.82
C THR A 65 7.01 3.95 2.12
N THR A 66 7.58 2.88 2.65
CA THR A 66 7.20 2.37 3.99
C THR A 66 7.36 3.43 5.10
N ARG A 67 8.30 4.36 4.96
CA ARG A 67 8.43 5.53 5.86
C ARG A 67 7.17 6.40 5.82
N ASP A 68 6.63 6.66 4.64
CA ASP A 68 5.46 7.51 4.47
C ASP A 68 4.21 6.81 5.01
N ALA A 69 4.12 5.49 4.87
CA ALA A 69 3.08 4.68 5.51
C ALA A 69 3.11 4.82 7.05
N TRP A 70 4.29 4.83 7.67
CA TRP A 70 4.41 5.08 9.12
C TRP A 70 3.95 6.48 9.51
N TRP A 71 4.26 7.50 8.69
CA TRP A 71 3.77 8.84 8.95
C TRP A 71 2.26 8.95 8.78
N ALA A 72 1.67 8.29 7.79
CA ALA A 72 0.22 8.21 7.66
C ALA A 72 -0.41 7.53 8.87
N MET A 73 0.14 6.39 9.30
CA MET A 73 -0.29 5.64 10.49
C MET A 73 -0.28 6.50 11.77
N THR A 74 0.62 7.48 11.87
CA THR A 74 0.78 8.31 13.08
C THR A 74 0.20 9.72 12.98
N GLN A 75 -0.24 10.16 11.81
CA GLN A 75 -0.69 11.54 11.60
C GLN A 75 -2.03 11.65 10.88
N ASP A 76 -2.49 10.61 10.19
CA ASP A 76 -3.76 10.62 9.48
C ASP A 76 -4.89 10.09 10.39
N PRO A 77 -5.81 10.97 10.85
CA PRO A 77 -6.91 10.54 11.72
C PRO A 77 -7.86 9.55 11.04
N ARG A 78 -7.86 9.45 9.69
CA ARG A 78 -8.66 8.45 8.97
C ARG A 78 -8.18 7.03 9.25
N VAL A 79 -6.86 6.84 9.37
CA VAL A 79 -6.28 5.53 9.73
C VAL A 79 -6.79 5.12 11.12
N TRP A 80 -6.77 6.04 12.08
CA TRP A 80 -7.24 5.80 13.44
C TRP A 80 -8.75 5.56 13.52
N ALA A 81 -9.53 6.26 12.70
CA ALA A 81 -10.97 6.04 12.60
C ALA A 81 -11.31 4.68 11.99
N ALA A 82 -10.48 4.15 11.09
CA ALA A 82 -10.73 2.87 10.42
C ALA A 82 -10.30 1.64 11.25
N ILE A 83 -9.25 1.74 12.08
CA ILE A 83 -8.72 0.60 12.86
C ILE A 83 -9.79 -0.12 13.71
N PRO A 84 -10.70 0.56 14.43
CA PRO A 84 -11.75 -0.12 15.20
C PRO A 84 -12.70 -0.97 14.34
N HIS A 85 -12.90 -0.59 13.08
CA HIS A 85 -13.82 -1.24 12.14
C HIS A 85 -13.09 -2.17 11.15
N ALA A 86 -11.76 -2.18 11.17
CA ALA A 86 -10.97 -2.97 10.24
C ALA A 86 -11.15 -4.47 10.50
N GLY A 87 -11.45 -5.20 9.44
CA GLY A 87 -11.37 -6.66 9.41
C GLY A 87 -9.94 -7.13 9.12
N ALA A 88 -9.23 -6.41 8.24
CA ALA A 88 -7.82 -6.66 7.94
C ALA A 88 -7.11 -5.37 7.51
N VAL A 89 -5.78 -5.36 7.67
CA VAL A 89 -4.90 -4.29 7.18
C VAL A 89 -3.96 -4.83 6.10
N VAL A 90 -3.89 -4.15 4.95
CA VAL A 90 -2.93 -4.46 3.89
C VAL A 90 -1.88 -3.35 3.81
N LEU A 91 -0.63 -3.70 4.06
CA LEU A 91 0.53 -2.84 3.85
C LEU A 91 1.00 -2.96 2.38
N ALA A 92 0.33 -2.19 1.51
CA ALA A 92 0.56 -2.14 0.06
C ALA A 92 1.65 -1.10 -0.32
N VAL A 93 2.77 -1.14 0.40
CA VAL A 93 3.93 -0.25 0.24
C VAL A 93 5.23 -1.05 0.18
N GLY A 94 6.32 -0.41 -0.21
CA GLY A 94 7.64 -1.04 -0.33
C GLY A 94 8.11 -1.19 -1.77
N GLY A 95 7.23 -1.02 -2.76
CA GLY A 95 7.62 -0.94 -4.17
C GLY A 95 8.56 0.24 -4.44
N MET A 96 8.11 1.44 -4.03
CA MET A 96 8.87 2.68 -4.17
C MET A 96 10.23 2.65 -3.46
N ASP A 97 10.32 1.97 -2.31
CA ASP A 97 11.55 1.82 -1.52
C ASP A 97 12.70 1.26 -2.35
N THR A 98 12.38 0.34 -3.28
CA THR A 98 13.35 -0.40 -4.09
C THR A 98 13.86 0.34 -5.32
N LEU A 99 13.21 1.44 -5.70
CA LEU A 99 13.54 2.17 -6.92
C LEU A 99 14.86 2.92 -6.77
N PRO A 100 15.68 3.01 -7.84
CA PRO A 100 16.91 3.77 -7.78
C PRO A 100 16.59 5.25 -7.55
N SER A 101 17.17 5.80 -6.49
CA SER A 101 17.02 7.18 -6.06
C SER A 101 18.39 7.86 -5.90
N PRO A 102 19.18 7.96 -6.98
CA PRO A 102 20.51 8.59 -6.93
C PRO A 102 20.45 10.07 -6.52
N LEU A 103 19.30 10.70 -6.71
CA LEU A 103 18.94 11.98 -6.12
C LEU A 103 18.11 11.70 -4.85
N PRO A 104 18.41 12.33 -3.70
CA PRO A 104 17.65 12.09 -2.47
C PRO A 104 16.15 12.34 -2.65
N THR A 105 15.30 11.47 -2.13
CA THR A 105 13.83 11.64 -2.17
C THR A 105 13.39 12.99 -1.60
N ALA A 106 14.07 13.48 -0.56
CA ALA A 106 13.82 14.81 0.01
C ALA A 106 14.00 15.95 -1.00
N LEU A 107 14.93 15.82 -1.96
CA LEU A 107 15.08 16.80 -3.04
C LEU A 107 13.86 16.80 -3.95
N ARG A 108 13.40 15.61 -4.39
CA ARG A 108 12.21 15.43 -5.23
C ARG A 108 10.97 16.03 -4.55
N GLU A 109 10.75 15.70 -3.30
CA GLU A 109 9.62 16.19 -2.50
C GLU A 109 9.73 17.69 -2.23
N GLY A 110 10.95 18.20 -2.01
CA GLY A 110 11.25 19.60 -1.76
C GLY A 110 10.98 20.53 -2.95
N LEU A 111 10.99 20.00 -4.18
CA LEU A 111 10.76 20.80 -5.40
C LEU A 111 9.47 21.64 -5.35
N ARG A 112 8.44 21.19 -4.64
CA ARG A 112 7.16 21.92 -4.53
C ARG A 112 7.30 23.28 -3.82
N TYR A 113 8.27 23.40 -2.91
CA TYR A 113 8.52 24.61 -2.11
C TYR A 113 9.42 25.63 -2.82
N ILE A 114 10.05 25.27 -3.94
CA ILE A 114 10.94 26.18 -4.68
C ILE A 114 10.17 27.37 -5.23
N ARG A 115 10.71 28.58 -4.99
CA ARG A 115 10.25 29.86 -5.53
C ARG A 115 11.43 30.60 -6.17
N PRO A 116 11.22 31.38 -7.24
CA PRO A 116 9.95 31.63 -7.97
C PRO A 116 9.53 30.45 -8.88
N PRO A 117 8.31 30.47 -9.49
CA PRO A 117 7.82 29.38 -10.33
C PRO A 117 8.74 28.98 -11.49
N ALA A 118 9.49 29.94 -12.06
CA ALA A 118 10.47 29.67 -13.11
C ALA A 118 11.60 28.76 -12.62
N LEU A 119 12.17 29.04 -11.44
CA LEU A 119 13.20 28.21 -10.82
C LEU A 119 12.68 26.81 -10.51
N ARG A 120 11.45 26.69 -10.00
CA ARG A 120 10.82 25.39 -9.76
C ARG A 120 10.66 24.56 -11.04
N ARG A 121 10.26 25.18 -12.15
CA ARG A 121 10.17 24.50 -13.45
C ARG A 121 11.54 24.03 -13.91
N ALA A 122 12.56 24.90 -13.83
CA ALA A 122 13.93 24.54 -14.18
C ALA A 122 14.45 23.38 -13.33
N ALA A 123 14.26 23.42 -12.01
CA ALA A 123 14.66 22.36 -11.09
C ALA A 123 13.93 21.03 -11.36
N ARG A 124 12.63 21.07 -11.64
CA ARG A 124 11.86 19.87 -12.02
C ARG A 124 12.34 19.28 -13.35
N ASN A 125 12.62 20.12 -14.35
CA ASN A 125 13.13 19.68 -15.64
C ASN A 125 14.53 19.06 -15.50
N ALA A 126 15.41 19.69 -14.71
CA ALA A 126 16.72 19.14 -14.39
C ALA A 126 16.58 17.78 -13.69
N TYR A 127 15.73 17.69 -12.65
CA TYR A 127 15.47 16.41 -11.97
C TYR A 127 14.99 15.33 -12.94
N GLY A 128 14.00 15.63 -13.78
CA GLY A 128 13.47 14.71 -14.79
C GLY A 128 14.50 14.31 -15.85
N TRP A 129 15.48 15.17 -16.15
CA TRP A 129 16.58 14.87 -17.06
C TRP A 129 17.66 13.99 -16.40
N LEU A 130 18.00 14.28 -15.14
CA LEU A 130 19.03 13.55 -14.38
C LEU A 130 18.56 12.16 -13.94
N GLN A 131 17.33 12.03 -13.44
CA GLN A 131 16.81 10.79 -12.86
C GLN A 131 17.03 9.57 -13.77
N PRO A 132 16.52 9.51 -15.01
CA PRO A 132 16.74 8.36 -15.89
C PRO A 132 18.20 8.14 -16.30
N ARG A 133 19.06 9.17 -16.25
CA ARG A 133 20.49 9.04 -16.57
C ARG A 133 21.29 8.46 -15.42
N LEU A 134 20.84 8.69 -14.19
CA LEU A 134 21.49 8.19 -12.99
C LEU A 134 20.87 6.87 -12.49
N SER A 135 19.62 6.56 -12.87
CA SER A 135 18.94 5.30 -12.52
C SER A 135 19.75 4.02 -12.80
N PRO A 136 20.53 3.90 -13.91
CA PRO A 136 21.39 2.74 -14.17
C PRO A 136 22.45 2.46 -13.10
N LEU A 137 22.79 3.43 -12.25
CA LEU A 137 23.67 3.19 -11.10
C LEU A 137 23.07 2.17 -10.12
N GLY A 138 21.74 2.02 -10.10
CA GLY A 138 21.02 1.08 -9.24
C GLY A 138 21.09 1.38 -7.74
N ARG A 139 21.82 2.42 -7.34
CA ARG A 139 22.00 2.84 -5.94
C ARG A 139 22.26 4.36 -5.84
N PRO A 140 21.99 4.96 -4.67
CA PRO A 140 21.16 4.42 -3.58
C PRO A 140 19.72 4.14 -4.04
N VAL A 141 19.02 3.28 -3.30
CA VAL A 141 17.57 3.08 -3.44
C VAL A 141 16.82 4.11 -2.60
N ALA A 142 15.53 4.32 -2.86
CA ALA A 142 14.73 5.31 -2.12
C ALA A 142 14.69 5.04 -0.61
N LEU A 143 14.62 3.77 -0.21
CA LEU A 143 14.75 3.36 1.18
C LEU A 143 15.48 2.00 1.29
N PRO A 144 16.55 1.89 2.10
CA PRO A 144 17.27 0.62 2.23
C PRO A 144 16.39 -0.50 2.81
N PRO A 145 16.55 -1.77 2.37
CA PRO A 145 15.72 -2.90 2.81
C PRO A 145 15.55 -3.04 4.32
N ARG A 146 16.62 -2.79 5.09
CA ARG A 146 16.58 -2.84 6.55
C ARG A 146 15.62 -1.79 7.12
N VAL A 147 15.69 -0.57 6.62
CA VAL A 147 14.85 0.54 7.08
C VAL A 147 13.40 0.33 6.66
N SER A 148 13.17 -0.25 5.47
CA SER A 148 11.83 -0.63 5.04
C SER A 148 11.18 -1.63 6.00
N VAL A 149 11.91 -2.68 6.38
CA VAL A 149 11.45 -3.67 7.35
C VAL A 149 11.25 -3.05 8.74
N GLU A 150 12.13 -2.16 9.18
CA GLU A 150 11.95 -1.44 10.45
C GLU A 150 10.62 -0.67 10.48
N TYR A 151 10.24 0.03 9.41
CA TYR A 151 8.94 0.71 9.35
C TYR A 151 7.76 -0.25 9.24
N LEU A 152 7.86 -1.32 8.44
CA LEU A 152 6.81 -2.35 8.35
C LEU A 152 6.53 -2.99 9.72
N GLU A 153 7.60 -3.35 10.45
CA GLU A 153 7.49 -3.89 11.80
C GLU A 153 6.91 -2.87 12.77
N THR A 154 7.35 -1.61 12.70
CA THR A 154 6.83 -0.54 13.57
C THR A 154 5.32 -0.35 13.36
N ILE A 155 4.84 -0.37 12.11
CA ILE A 155 3.41 -0.29 11.79
C ILE A 155 2.67 -1.52 12.33
N ARG A 156 3.17 -2.74 12.06
CA ARG A 156 2.57 -4.00 12.54
C ARG A 156 2.47 -4.03 14.06
N ASP A 157 3.52 -3.64 14.76
CA ASP A 157 3.57 -3.65 16.22
C ASP A 157 2.61 -2.63 16.84
N ALA A 158 2.53 -1.43 16.25
CA ALA A 158 1.54 -0.43 16.68
C ALA A 158 0.10 -0.91 16.47
N LEU A 159 -0.19 -1.57 15.33
CA LEU A 159 -1.50 -2.18 15.08
C LEU A 159 -1.82 -3.28 16.09
N ALA A 160 -0.87 -4.18 16.35
CA ALA A 160 -1.02 -5.26 17.34
C ALA A 160 -1.24 -4.71 18.76
N TYR A 161 -0.64 -3.57 19.12
CA TYR A 161 -0.88 -2.90 20.39
C TYR A 161 -2.33 -2.40 20.53
N MET A 162 -2.92 -1.86 19.46
CA MET A 162 -4.30 -1.33 19.49
C MET A 162 -5.38 -2.39 19.25
N ARG A 163 -5.10 -3.37 18.38
CA ARG A 163 -5.99 -4.46 17.98
C ARG A 163 -5.15 -5.74 17.79
N PRO A 164 -4.90 -6.51 18.86
CA PRO A 164 -4.09 -7.73 18.79
C PRO A 164 -4.65 -8.81 17.85
N ASP A 165 -5.97 -8.77 17.62
CA ASP A 165 -6.72 -9.69 16.76
C ASP A 165 -6.76 -9.26 15.29
N LEU A 166 -6.34 -8.04 14.95
CA LEU A 166 -6.44 -7.49 13.60
C LEU A 166 -5.33 -8.05 12.70
N PRO A 167 -5.66 -8.88 11.68
CA PRO A 167 -4.66 -9.42 10.78
C PRO A 167 -4.01 -8.33 9.93
N VAL A 168 -2.68 -8.42 9.81
CA VAL A 168 -1.85 -7.56 8.95
C VAL A 168 -1.27 -8.41 7.82
N ILE A 169 -1.47 -7.96 6.59
CA ILE A 169 -0.95 -8.58 5.36
C ILE A 169 0.08 -7.64 4.74
N GLY A 170 1.25 -8.16 4.42
CA GLY A 170 2.31 -7.44 3.71
C GLY A 170 2.28 -7.69 2.20
N THR A 171 2.91 -6.80 1.45
CA THR A 171 3.15 -6.99 0.02
C THR A 171 4.63 -7.04 -0.29
N MET A 172 5.02 -7.85 -1.28
CA MET A 172 6.37 -7.82 -1.82
C MET A 172 6.47 -6.79 -2.95
N PRO A 173 7.65 -6.19 -3.18
CA PRO A 173 7.80 -5.16 -4.20
C PRO A 173 7.43 -5.64 -5.61
N SER A 174 6.63 -4.83 -6.31
CA SER A 174 6.22 -5.02 -7.70
C SER A 174 7.40 -4.97 -8.69
N VAL A 175 7.12 -5.22 -9.97
CA VAL A 175 7.99 -4.95 -11.12
C VAL A 175 7.50 -3.74 -11.91
N HIS A 176 8.35 -3.17 -12.76
CA HIS A 176 8.04 -2.04 -13.64
C HIS A 176 8.86 -2.10 -14.94
N ARG A 177 8.41 -1.44 -16.00
CA ARG A 177 9.19 -1.16 -17.23
C ARG A 177 9.47 0.34 -17.43
N SER A 178 9.27 1.14 -16.39
CA SER A 178 9.39 2.59 -16.44
C SER A 178 10.74 3.08 -16.95
N GLU A 179 10.70 3.96 -17.96
CA GLU A 179 11.89 4.63 -18.49
C GLU A 179 12.53 5.58 -17.46
N GLN A 180 11.73 6.17 -16.57
CA GLN A 180 12.24 7.05 -15.51
C GLN A 180 13.27 6.32 -14.62
N TYR A 181 13.05 5.04 -14.40
CA TYR A 181 13.92 4.16 -13.62
C TYR A 181 14.76 3.23 -14.50
N ARG A 182 14.72 3.41 -15.84
CA ARG A 182 15.43 2.58 -16.84
C ARG A 182 15.24 1.08 -16.63
N SER A 183 14.06 0.67 -16.16
CA SER A 183 13.74 -0.72 -15.83
C SER A 183 14.72 -1.38 -14.84
N VAL A 184 15.40 -0.58 -14.01
CA VAL A 184 16.39 -1.08 -13.03
C VAL A 184 15.69 -1.58 -11.78
N HIS A 185 15.94 -2.84 -11.44
CA HIS A 185 15.37 -3.52 -10.26
C HIS A 185 16.43 -3.91 -9.21
N ALA A 186 17.59 -3.24 -9.19
CA ALA A 186 18.71 -3.60 -8.32
C ALA A 186 18.33 -3.67 -6.83
N GLY A 187 17.40 -2.82 -6.38
CA GLY A 187 16.88 -2.81 -5.01
C GLY A 187 15.86 -3.89 -4.69
N ARG A 188 15.21 -4.49 -5.69
CA ARG A 188 14.05 -5.38 -5.51
C ARG A 188 14.40 -6.67 -4.79
N LEU A 189 15.42 -7.39 -5.27
CA LEU A 189 15.78 -8.70 -4.70
C LEU A 189 16.27 -8.59 -3.24
N PRO A 190 17.15 -7.62 -2.87
CA PRO A 190 17.49 -7.39 -1.47
C PRO A 190 16.28 -7.06 -0.59
N ALA A 191 15.34 -6.24 -1.07
CA ALA A 191 14.12 -5.89 -0.35
C ALA A 191 13.19 -7.09 -0.16
N ALA A 192 12.92 -7.85 -1.22
CA ALA A 192 12.11 -9.07 -1.15
C ALA A 192 12.68 -10.04 -0.12
N ARG A 193 14.01 -10.31 -0.13
CA ARG A 193 14.65 -11.17 0.87
C ARG A 193 14.50 -10.65 2.30
N ALA A 194 14.59 -9.35 2.51
CA ALA A 194 14.43 -8.76 3.84
C ALA A 194 12.98 -8.87 4.34
N ILE A 195 12.01 -8.54 3.48
CA ILE A 195 10.58 -8.63 3.76
C ILE A 195 10.16 -10.08 4.01
N THR A 196 10.62 -11.05 3.20
CA THR A 196 10.33 -12.47 3.41
C THR A 196 10.85 -12.98 4.75
N ARG A 197 12.07 -12.59 5.16
CA ARG A 197 12.60 -12.98 6.48
C ARG A 197 11.78 -12.38 7.62
N TRP A 198 11.48 -11.08 7.55
CA TRP A 198 10.64 -10.41 8.54
C TRP A 198 9.26 -11.05 8.65
N ALA A 199 8.63 -11.33 7.51
CA ALA A 199 7.33 -11.96 7.44
C ALA A 199 7.31 -13.36 8.06
N ALA A 200 8.36 -14.16 7.81
CA ALA A 200 8.50 -15.47 8.44
C ALA A 200 8.70 -15.36 9.96
N GLU A 201 9.53 -14.41 10.43
CA GLU A 201 9.76 -14.17 11.87
C GLU A 201 8.51 -13.66 12.60
N LYS A 202 7.64 -12.92 11.91
CA LYS A 202 6.47 -12.25 12.50
C LYS A 202 5.13 -12.87 12.11
N SER A 203 5.17 -13.98 11.39
CA SER A 203 3.98 -14.67 10.85
C SER A 203 3.06 -13.74 10.06
N VAL A 204 3.63 -12.82 9.28
CA VAL A 204 2.88 -11.89 8.42
C VAL A 204 2.70 -12.54 7.04
N PRO A 205 1.47 -12.78 6.56
CA PRO A 205 1.24 -13.25 5.20
C PRO A 205 1.71 -12.23 4.18
N LEU A 206 2.28 -12.72 3.07
CA LEU A 206 2.80 -11.88 1.99
C LEU A 206 2.09 -12.17 0.67
N VAL A 207 1.80 -11.10 -0.07
CA VAL A 207 1.34 -11.16 -1.46
C VAL A 207 2.49 -10.78 -2.40
N ASP A 208 2.81 -11.63 -3.38
CA ASP A 208 3.80 -11.31 -4.42
C ASP A 208 3.18 -10.43 -5.52
N LEU A 209 3.31 -9.12 -5.38
CA LEU A 209 2.83 -8.20 -6.41
C LEU A 209 3.52 -8.43 -7.75
N ALA A 210 4.81 -8.77 -7.76
CA ALA A 210 5.52 -8.96 -9.02
C ALA A 210 5.04 -10.21 -9.75
N GLU A 211 4.72 -11.29 -9.04
CA GLU A 211 4.07 -12.45 -9.65
C GLU A 211 2.73 -12.05 -10.28
N ALA A 212 1.88 -11.39 -9.50
CA ALA A 212 0.52 -11.04 -9.92
C ALA A 212 0.49 -10.13 -11.16
N VAL A 213 1.46 -9.22 -11.31
CA VAL A 213 1.38 -8.14 -12.31
C VAL A 213 2.40 -8.23 -13.43
N ARG A 214 3.33 -9.19 -13.40
CA ARG A 214 4.40 -9.28 -14.42
C ARG A 214 3.85 -9.32 -15.84
N GLU A 215 2.92 -10.22 -16.12
CA GLU A 215 2.34 -10.34 -17.46
C GLU A 215 1.69 -9.03 -17.92
N ASN A 216 0.96 -8.36 -17.02
CA ASN A 216 0.30 -7.10 -17.35
C ASN A 216 1.30 -5.94 -17.52
N VAL A 217 2.24 -5.74 -16.60
CA VAL A 217 3.21 -4.63 -16.64
C VAL A 217 4.05 -4.63 -17.92
N PHE A 218 4.34 -5.82 -18.45
CA PHE A 218 5.12 -5.97 -19.68
C PHE A 218 4.24 -6.09 -20.94
N SER A 219 2.91 -6.04 -20.84
CA SER A 219 1.98 -5.97 -21.98
C SER A 219 1.69 -4.54 -22.42
N ASP A 220 0.95 -4.37 -23.52
CA ASP A 220 0.51 -3.06 -24.01
C ASP A 220 -0.75 -2.53 -23.28
N ASP A 221 -1.32 -3.32 -22.37
CA ASP A 221 -2.53 -2.97 -21.62
C ASP A 221 -2.24 -2.29 -20.27
N ALA A 222 -0.98 -2.29 -19.82
CA ALA A 222 -0.54 -1.56 -18.64
C ALA A 222 -0.49 -0.05 -18.87
N ASN A 223 -0.37 0.71 -17.78
CA ASN A 223 -0.21 2.15 -17.87
C ASN A 223 1.07 2.49 -18.68
N PRO A 224 1.01 3.45 -19.62
CA PRO A 224 2.14 3.82 -20.45
C PRO A 224 3.34 4.38 -19.66
N ASP A 225 3.17 4.79 -18.39
CA ASP A 225 4.31 5.19 -17.54
C ASP A 225 5.24 4.03 -17.13
N GLY A 226 4.80 2.79 -17.39
CA GLY A 226 5.54 1.58 -17.13
C GLY A 226 5.66 1.22 -15.65
N ILE A 227 4.89 1.85 -14.76
CA ILE A 227 4.81 1.53 -13.32
C ILE A 227 3.45 0.95 -12.98
N HIS A 228 2.38 1.64 -13.41
CA HIS A 228 1.03 1.30 -12.98
C HIS A 228 0.38 0.27 -13.90
N TRP A 229 -0.65 -0.38 -13.37
CA TRP A 229 -1.22 -1.56 -13.97
C TRP A 229 -2.38 -1.23 -14.90
N GLY A 230 -2.66 -2.16 -15.80
CA GLY A 230 -3.94 -2.27 -16.48
C GLY A 230 -4.98 -2.93 -15.57
N TRP A 231 -6.20 -3.08 -16.09
CA TRP A 231 -7.28 -3.71 -15.34
C TRP A 231 -7.03 -5.19 -15.01
N GLU A 232 -6.25 -5.90 -15.83
CA GLU A 232 -5.83 -7.27 -15.52
C GLU A 232 -4.92 -7.32 -14.29
N GLY A 233 -3.95 -6.41 -14.18
CA GLY A 233 -3.08 -6.34 -13.01
C GLY A 233 -3.86 -6.05 -11.73
N HIS A 234 -4.85 -5.15 -11.77
CA HIS A 234 -5.76 -4.93 -10.63
C HIS A 234 -6.56 -6.19 -10.26
N ARG A 235 -7.09 -6.93 -11.24
CA ARG A 235 -7.84 -8.17 -10.98
C ARG A 235 -6.95 -9.27 -10.37
N ARG A 236 -5.73 -9.44 -10.87
CA ARG A 236 -4.76 -10.42 -10.35
C ARG A 236 -4.33 -10.10 -8.91
N VAL A 237 -4.06 -8.83 -8.62
CA VAL A 237 -3.72 -8.39 -7.26
C VAL A 237 -4.92 -8.52 -6.33
N ALA A 238 -6.14 -8.19 -6.80
CA ALA A 238 -7.34 -8.38 -6.02
C ALA A 238 -7.55 -9.85 -5.65
N ALA A 239 -7.40 -10.78 -6.60
CA ALA A 239 -7.49 -12.21 -6.32
C ALA A 239 -6.45 -12.65 -5.27
N ALA A 240 -5.18 -12.29 -5.44
CA ALA A 240 -4.11 -12.68 -4.53
C ALA A 240 -4.27 -12.09 -3.11
N VAL A 241 -4.68 -10.83 -3.01
CA VAL A 241 -4.96 -10.19 -1.71
C VAL A 241 -6.22 -10.76 -1.07
N GLY A 242 -7.29 -10.96 -1.84
CA GLY A 242 -8.54 -11.55 -1.37
C GLY A 242 -8.33 -12.95 -0.78
N ASP A 243 -7.51 -13.77 -1.43
CA ASP A 243 -7.13 -15.09 -0.90
C ASP A 243 -6.33 -14.99 0.40
N ALA A 244 -5.38 -14.06 0.49
CA ALA A 244 -4.64 -13.81 1.73
C ALA A 244 -5.57 -13.37 2.87
N VAL A 245 -6.55 -12.48 2.61
CA VAL A 245 -7.55 -12.05 3.60
C VAL A 245 -8.43 -13.22 4.06
N ARG A 246 -8.88 -14.09 3.15
CA ARG A 246 -9.70 -15.27 3.49
C ARG A 246 -8.92 -16.31 4.31
N ILE A 247 -7.61 -16.43 4.09
CA ILE A 247 -6.75 -17.34 4.86
C ILE A 247 -6.64 -16.84 6.30
N VAL A 248 -6.27 -15.57 6.51
CA VAL A 248 -6.10 -15.02 7.87
C VAL A 248 -7.41 -14.98 8.66
N HIS A 249 -8.54 -14.76 7.99
CA HIS A 249 -9.84 -14.79 8.66
C HIS A 249 -10.26 -16.19 9.09
N ARG A 250 -10.02 -17.21 8.26
CA ARG A 250 -10.28 -18.60 8.68
C ARG A 250 -9.42 -18.99 9.88
N ASP A 251 -8.15 -18.63 9.87
CA ASP A 251 -7.24 -18.94 10.99
C ASP A 251 -7.65 -18.20 12.28
N ALA A 252 -8.28 -17.02 12.16
CA ALA A 252 -8.81 -16.26 13.29
C ALA A 252 -10.15 -16.78 13.84
N GLU A 253 -10.97 -17.47 13.04
CA GLU A 253 -12.25 -18.08 13.47
C GLU A 253 -12.08 -19.47 14.14
N VAL A 254 -11.05 -20.22 13.75
CA VAL A 254 -10.74 -21.56 14.27
C VAL A 254 -10.14 -21.67 15.71
N PRO A 255 -9.70 -20.62 16.46
CA PRO A 255 -8.94 -20.85 17.70
C PRO A 255 -9.68 -21.33 18.97
N VAL A 256 -11.01 -21.49 19.04
CA VAL A 256 -11.69 -21.67 20.36
C VAL A 256 -12.65 -22.86 20.49
N GLU A 257 -13.16 -23.46 19.43
CA GLU A 257 -14.15 -24.56 19.56
C GLU A 257 -13.55 -25.99 19.56
N GLY A 258 -12.26 -26.16 19.25
CA GLY A 258 -11.63 -27.48 19.07
C GLY A 258 -10.91 -28.08 20.28
N LEU A 259 -10.97 -27.46 21.47
CA LEU A 259 -10.22 -27.88 22.66
C LEU A 259 -11.10 -28.02 23.91
N ARG A 260 -12.31 -28.59 23.77
CA ARG A 260 -13.10 -29.07 24.91
C ARG A 260 -13.34 -30.57 24.82
#